data_AF-A0AAW6B7M9-F1
#
_entry.id   AF-A0AAW6B7M9-F1
#
_cell.length_a   1.000
_cell.length_b   1.000
_cell.length_c   1.000
_cell.angle_alpha   90.00
_cell.angle_beta   90.00
_cell.angle_gamma   90.00
#
_symmetry.space_group_name_H-M   'P 1'
#
loop_
_entity.id
_entity.type
_entity.pdbx_description
1 polymer ?
#
loop_
_entity_poly.entity_id
_entity_poly.type
_entity_poly.pdbx_seq_one_letter_code
_entity_poly.pdbx_strand_id
1 'polypeptide(L)'
;MKIKYTPSFIRSAKRYSKKNYPMDEVKKCVAAIVKNDKKFLVEHKDHSLSKNVRELHIDRQYDDDWLMYYRFNKKTKQLELILHNN
;
A
#
# COMPACT_ATOMS: atom_id res chain seq x y z
N MET A 1 -3.05 6.82 -14.70
CA MET A 1 -2.34 5.60 -14.26
C MET A 1 -3.36 4.52 -13.93
N LYS A 2 -3.19 3.27 -14.39
CA LYS A 2 -4.10 2.16 -14.03
C LYS A 2 -3.60 1.46 -12.77
N ILE A 3 -4.49 1.19 -11.83
CA ILE A 3 -4.18 0.46 -10.59
C ILE A 3 -4.60 -1.00 -10.76
N LYS A 4 -3.72 -1.92 -10.39
CA LYS A 4 -3.99 -3.35 -10.30
C LYS A 4 -3.95 -3.76 -8.84
N TYR A 5 -5.12 -3.96 -8.26
CA TYR A 5 -5.25 -4.65 -6.98
C TYR A 5 -4.98 -6.13 -7.20
N THR A 6 -3.86 -6.62 -6.67
CA THR A 6 -3.50 -8.03 -6.82
C THR A 6 -4.51 -8.94 -6.09
N PRO A 7 -4.61 -10.23 -6.47
CA PRO A 7 -5.41 -11.17 -5.69
C PRO A 7 -5.01 -11.23 -4.21
N SER A 8 -3.71 -11.08 -3.92
CA SER A 8 -3.21 -10.98 -2.53
C SER A 8 -3.77 -9.75 -1.81
N PHE A 9 -3.71 -8.57 -2.44
CA PHE A 9 -4.32 -7.35 -1.92
C PHE A 9 -5.79 -7.55 -1.58
N ILE A 10 -6.58 -8.09 -2.52
CA ILE A 10 -8.03 -8.25 -2.35
C ILE A 10 -8.34 -9.18 -1.17
N ARG A 11 -7.60 -10.29 -1.03
CA ARG A 11 -7.77 -11.22 0.10
C ARG A 11 -7.42 -10.57 1.43
N SER A 12 -6.28 -9.88 1.52
CA SER A 12 -5.86 -9.17 2.73
C SER A 12 -6.84 -8.04 3.10
N ALA A 13 -7.28 -7.22 2.14
CA ALA A 13 -8.26 -6.17 2.35
C ALA A 13 -9.57 -6.71 2.93
N LYS A 14 -10.08 -7.82 2.39
CA LYS A 14 -11.28 -8.50 2.93
C LYS A 14 -11.04 -8.99 4.36
N ARG A 15 -9.88 -9.55 4.66
CA ARG A 15 -9.52 -10.02 6.01
C ARG A 15 -9.48 -8.86 7.00
N TYR A 16 -8.85 -7.74 6.65
CA TYR A 16 -8.76 -6.56 7.52
C TYR A 16 -10.11 -5.88 7.73
N SER A 17 -10.90 -5.77 6.67
CA SER A 17 -12.28 -5.27 6.77
C SER A 17 -13.12 -6.12 7.73
N LYS A 18 -13.00 -7.45 7.69
CA LYS A 18 -13.67 -8.35 8.65
C LYS A 18 -13.17 -8.18 10.09
N LYS A 19 -11.93 -7.73 10.28
CA LYS A 19 -11.34 -7.44 11.59
C LYS A 19 -11.59 -6.00 12.05
N ASN A 20 -12.44 -5.24 11.35
CA ASN A 20 -12.75 -3.83 11.63
C ASN A 20 -11.53 -2.88 11.61
N TYR A 21 -10.53 -3.17 10.77
CA TYR A 21 -9.43 -2.25 10.55
C TYR A 21 -9.94 -0.98 9.83
N PRO A 22 -9.31 0.19 10.03
CA PRO A 22 -9.74 1.45 9.45
C PRO A 22 -9.35 1.50 7.97
N MET A 23 -10.14 0.83 7.12
CA MET A 23 -9.83 0.66 5.70
C MET A 23 -9.75 1.97 4.89
N ASP A 24 -10.20 3.09 5.46
CA ASP A 24 -10.01 4.41 4.87
C ASP A 24 -8.54 4.85 4.87
N GLU A 25 -7.72 4.38 5.82
CA GLU A 25 -6.26 4.61 5.80
C GLU A 25 -5.60 3.94 4.59
N VAL A 26 -6.06 2.75 4.21
CA VAL A 26 -5.61 2.08 2.97
C VAL A 26 -5.93 2.96 1.75
N LYS A 27 -7.13 3.52 1.68
CA LYS A 27 -7.54 4.37 0.56
C LYS A 27 -6.70 5.64 0.49
N LYS A 28 -6.41 6.28 1.63
CA LYS A 28 -5.54 7.46 1.72
C LYS A 28 -4.14 7.14 1.20
N CYS A 29 -3.54 6.03 1.64
CA CYS A 29 -2.22 5.61 1.18
C CYS A 29 -2.19 5.35 -0.34
N VAL A 30 -3.21 4.68 -0.89
CA VAL A 30 -3.31 4.46 -2.35
C VAL A 30 -3.42 5.80 -3.09
N ALA A 31 -4.23 6.73 -2.58
CA ALA A 31 -4.36 8.05 -3.17
C ALA A 31 -3.04 8.84 -3.14
N ALA A 32 -2.30 8.77 -2.03
CA ALA A 32 -0.99 9.41 -1.89
C ALA A 32 0.04 8.85 -2.89
N ILE A 33 0.10 7.52 -3.08
CA ILE A 33 0.96 6.90 -4.11
C ILE A 33 0.58 7.42 -5.51
N VAL A 34 -0.73 7.45 -5.82
CA VAL A 34 -1.22 7.86 -7.15
C VAL A 34 -0.91 9.33 -7.44
N LYS A 35 -1.03 10.19 -6.43
CA LYS A 35 -0.75 11.62 -6.54
C LYS A 35 0.73 11.96 -6.39
N ASN A 36 1.57 10.99 -6.01
CA ASN A 36 2.95 11.20 -5.63
C ASN A 36 3.08 12.27 -4.51
N ASP A 37 2.21 12.17 -3.49
CA ASP A 37 2.20 13.08 -2.33
C ASP A 37 3.39 12.78 -1.41
N LYS A 38 4.51 13.44 -1.69
CA LYS A 38 5.78 13.19 -0.98
C LYS A 38 5.69 13.41 0.52
N LYS A 39 4.88 14.38 0.97
CA LYS A 39 4.76 14.68 2.40
C LYS A 39 4.12 13.50 3.13
N PHE A 40 2.96 13.06 2.64
CA PHE A 40 2.26 11.90 3.18
C PHE A 40 3.14 10.64 3.13
N LEU A 41 3.80 10.40 2.00
CA LEU A 41 4.66 9.22 1.82
C LEU A 41 5.82 9.19 2.83
N VAL A 42 6.46 10.32 3.12
CA VAL A 42 7.52 10.40 4.14
C VAL A 42 6.98 10.14 5.54
N GLU A 43 5.81 10.69 5.89
CA GLU A 43 5.17 10.46 7.20
C GLU A 43 4.84 8.97 7.42
N HIS A 44 4.50 8.26 6.35
CA HIS A 44 4.23 6.81 6.33
C HIS A 44 5.47 5.95 6.09
N LYS A 45 6.68 6.54 6.22
CA LYS A 45 8.00 5.94 5.99
C LYS A 45 8.10 5.15 4.67
N ASP A 46 7.54 5.69 3.59
CA ASP A 46 7.67 5.09 2.26
C ASP A 46 9.15 4.96 1.86
N HIS A 47 9.60 3.73 1.60
CA HIS A 47 10.98 3.44 1.27
C HIS A 47 11.10 2.29 0.27
N SER A 48 12.30 2.13 -0.29
CA SER A 48 12.59 1.03 -1.21
C SER A 48 12.83 -0.26 -0.41
N LEU A 49 11.96 -1.25 -0.56
CA LEU A 49 12.14 -2.57 0.02
C LEU A 49 13.12 -3.42 -0.81
N SER A 50 13.02 -3.34 -2.13
CA SER A 50 13.93 -4.03 -3.06
C SER A 50 13.96 -3.36 -4.43
N LYS A 51 14.72 -3.94 -5.37
CA LYS A 51 14.82 -3.43 -6.74
C LYS A 51 13.43 -3.39 -7.40
N ASN A 52 12.84 -2.21 -7.46
CA ASN A 52 11.50 -1.88 -7.98
C ASN A 52 10.30 -2.19 -7.07
N VAL A 53 10.49 -2.49 -5.79
CA VAL A 53 9.38 -2.61 -4.83
C VAL A 53 9.55 -1.60 -3.72
N ARG A 54 8.48 -0.87 -3.42
CA ARG A 54 8.40 0.07 -2.33
C ARG A 54 7.44 -0.44 -1.27
N GLU A 55 7.68 -0.01 -0.04
CA GLU A 55 6.92 -0.35 1.15
C GLU A 55 6.59 0.94 1.91
N LEU A 56 5.37 1.03 2.44
CA LEU A 56 4.97 2.05 3.39
C LEU A 56 4.08 1.45 4.49
N HIS A 57 4.05 2.09 5.65
CA HIS A 57 3.14 1.73 6.75
C HIS A 57 1.80 2.42 6.53
N ILE A 58 0.70 1.67 6.63
CA ILE A 58 -0.65 2.20 6.37
C ILE A 58 -1.11 3.07 7.52
N ASP A 59 -0.87 2.60 8.74
CA ASP A 59 -1.12 3.35 9.96
C ASP A 59 -0.07 2.94 10.99
N ARG A 60 0.66 3.94 11.48
CA ARG A 60 1.78 3.76 12.41
C ARG A 60 1.32 3.46 13.84
N GLN A 61 0.03 3.60 14.14
CA GLN A 61 -0.55 3.17 15.42
C GLN A 61 -0.66 1.64 15.54
N TYR A 62 -0.54 0.91 14.43
CA TYR A 62 -0.55 -0.55 14.39
C TYR A 62 0.87 -1.13 14.46
N ASP A 63 1.69 -0.62 15.37
CA ASP A 63 3.08 -1.06 15.62
C ASP A 63 3.94 -1.20 14.35
N ASP A 64 3.67 -0.37 13.33
CA ASP A 64 4.30 -0.44 12.01
C ASP A 64 4.09 -1.80 11.27
N ASP A 65 3.24 -2.71 11.75
CA ASP A 65 2.97 -4.05 11.19
C ASP A 65 1.96 -4.08 10.04
N TRP A 66 1.22 -2.99 9.84
CA TRP A 66 0.24 -2.89 8.75
C TRP A 66 0.85 -2.23 7.51
N LEU A 67 1.32 -3.05 6.58
CA LEU A 67 2.16 -2.62 5.46
C LEU A 67 1.43 -2.67 4.11
N MET A 68 1.79 -1.75 3.22
CA MET A 68 1.45 -1.83 1.80
C MET A 68 2.73 -1.89 0.96
N TYR A 69 2.82 -2.92 0.13
CA TYR A 69 3.85 -3.02 -0.90
C TYR A 69 3.27 -2.59 -2.23
N TYR A 70 4.08 -1.86 -3.00
CA TYR A 70 3.68 -1.45 -4.33
C TYR A 70 4.85 -1.39 -5.30
N ARG A 71 4.53 -1.52 -6.59
CA ARG A 71 5.50 -1.37 -7.68
C ARG A 71 4.84 -0.87 -8.96
N PHE A 72 5.62 -0.15 -9.76
CA PHE A 72 5.22 0.20 -11.12
C PHE A 72 5.69 -0.89 -12.11
N ASN A 73 4.74 -1.63 -12.67
CA ASN A 73 5.02 -2.63 -13.69
C ASN A 73 5.20 -1.96 -15.05
N LYS A 74 6.45 -1.88 -15.53
CA LYS A 74 6.79 -1.22 -16.81
C LYS A 74 6.14 -1.89 -18.03
N LYS A 75 5.91 -3.21 -17.99
CA LYS A 75 5.32 -3.95 -19.12
C LYS A 75 3.83 -3.64 -19.26
N THR A 76 3.09 -3.68 -18.15
CA THR A 76 1.64 -3.44 -18.15
C THR A 76 1.27 -1.98 -17.95
N LYS A 77 2.23 -1.11 -17.62
CA LYS A 77 2.05 0.31 -17.26
C LYS A 77 1.05 0.50 -16.11
N GLN A 78 1.08 -0.42 -15.14
CA GLN A 78 0.16 -0.45 -13.99
C GLN A 78 0.91 -0.30 -12.68
N LEU A 79 0.25 0.34 -11.71
CA LEU A 79 0.62 0.29 -10.30
C LEU A 79 0.05 -1.00 -9.69
N GLU A 80 0.91 -1.92 -9.28
CA GLU A 80 0.51 -3.15 -8.61
C GLU A 80 0.60 -2.96 -7.10
N LEU A 81 -0.49 -3.29 -6.39
CA LEU A 81 -0.61 -3.13 -4.93
C LEU A 81 -0.73 -4.49 -4.23
N ILE A 82 -0.11 -4.62 -3.06
CA ILE A 82 -0.19 -5.78 -2.17
C ILE A 82 -0.34 -5.25 -0.73
N LEU A 83 -1.31 -5.79 0.02
CA LEU A 83 -1.43 -5.53 1.46
C LEU A 83 -0.81 -6.68 2.24
N HIS A 84 0.08 -6.33 3.15
CA HIS A 84 0.85 -7.27 3.94
C HIS A 84 0.65 -7.04 5.45
N ASN A 85 1.15 -7.98 6.22
CA ASN A 85 1.28 -8.00 7.67
C ASN A 85 2.44 -8.96 7.94
N ASN A 86 3.34 -8.57 8.84
CA ASN A 86 4.33 -9.48 9.39
C ASN A 86 3.70 -10.43 10.42
#